data_AF-A0A2T0VPA5-F1
#
_entry.id   AF-A0A2T0VPA5-F1
#
_cell.length_a   1.000
_cell.length_b   1.000
_cell.length_c   1.000
_cell.angle_alpha   90.00
_cell.angle_beta   90.00
_cell.angle_gamma   90.00
#
_symmetry.space_group_name_H-M   'P 1'
#
loop_
_entity.id
_entity.type
_entity.pdbx_description
1 polymer ?
#
loop_
_entity_poly.entity_id
_entity_poly.type
_entity_poly.pdbx_seq_one_letter_code
_entity_poly.pdbx_strand_id
1 'polypeptide(L)'
;MHQVERAIFDLRRGLPVVVIAGDTRVLVQAIEGAIEGAGEEAVSRLAGLAGDTPALVLSRHRLAILGEREARGAARLPLPEGTGRRRLVDLAFGIAPEVAMEREALYGRLNDHNRRYLSAKSERAGHLLDAVFDGDQGPTARS
;
A
#
# COMPACT_ATOMS: atom_id res chain seq x y z
N MET A 1 -17.74 6.67 -11.25
CA MET A 1 -16.92 7.69 -10.55
C MET A 1 -17.15 7.69 -9.04
N HIS A 2 -18.41 7.70 -8.57
CA HIS A 2 -18.79 7.76 -7.15
C HIS A 2 -18.14 6.73 -6.20
N GLN A 3 -17.92 5.48 -6.64
CA GLN A 3 -17.36 4.43 -5.77
C GLN A 3 -15.89 4.65 -5.43
N VAL A 4 -15.08 5.11 -6.39
CA VAL A 4 -13.66 5.40 -6.17
C VAL A 4 -13.49 6.61 -5.26
N GLU A 5 -14.26 7.68 -5.50
CA GLU A 5 -14.25 8.89 -4.68
C GLU A 5 -14.69 8.59 -3.23
N ARG A 6 -15.73 7.76 -3.08
CA ARG A 6 -16.18 7.30 -1.77
C ARG A 6 -15.10 6.49 -1.06
N ALA A 7 -14.46 5.54 -1.75
CA ALA A 7 -13.38 4.74 -1.18
C ALA A 7 -12.19 5.61 -0.74
N ILE A 8 -11.81 6.62 -1.52
CA ILE A 8 -10.76 7.58 -1.15
C ILE A 8 -11.16 8.36 0.11
N PHE A 9 -12.41 8.79 0.20
CA PHE A 9 -12.93 9.52 1.35
C PHE A 9 -12.96 8.66 2.63
N ASP A 10 -13.38 7.41 2.53
CA ASP A 10 -13.41 6.46 3.63
C ASP A 10 -12.00 6.14 4.12
N LEU A 11 -11.06 5.88 3.20
CA LEU A 11 -9.64 5.69 3.52
C LEU A 11 -9.04 6.89 4.26
N ARG A 12 -9.35 8.12 3.82
CA ARG A 12 -8.88 9.36 4.46
C ARG A 12 -9.37 9.54 5.90
N ARG A 13 -10.45 8.84 6.28
CA ARG A 13 -11.01 8.84 7.64
C ARG A 13 -10.60 7.61 8.45
N GLY A 14 -9.67 6.79 7.92
CA GLY A 14 -9.21 5.58 8.57
C GLY A 14 -10.18 4.40 8.47
N LEU A 15 -11.26 4.50 7.68
CA LEU A 15 -12.21 3.41 7.47
C LEU A 15 -11.65 2.37 6.49
N PRO A 16 -11.87 1.07 6.72
CA PRO A 16 -11.46 0.05 5.77
C PRO A 16 -12.33 0.06 4.51
N VAL A 17 -11.72 -0.24 3.36
CA VAL A 17 -12.38 -0.39 2.06
C VAL A 17 -11.98 -1.72 1.43
N VAL A 18 -12.85 -2.29 0.59
CA VAL A 18 -12.53 -3.50 -0.17
C VAL A 18 -12.15 -3.11 -1.59
N VAL A 19 -10.96 -3.50 -2.02
CA VAL A 19 -10.50 -3.39 -3.41
C VAL A 19 -10.75 -4.71 -4.12
N ILE A 20 -11.43 -4.65 -5.26
CA ILE A 20 -11.78 -5.82 -6.07
C ILE A 20 -11.02 -5.73 -7.40
N ALA A 21 -10.30 -6.80 -7.75
CA ALA A 21 -9.58 -6.94 -9.01
C ALA A 21 -9.83 -8.34 -9.56
N GLY A 22 -10.78 -8.47 -10.49
CA GLY A 22 -11.29 -9.78 -10.91
C GLY A 22 -11.88 -10.54 -9.71
N ASP A 23 -11.39 -11.76 -9.48
CA ASP A 23 -11.81 -12.59 -8.35
C ASP A 23 -11.08 -12.24 -7.03
N THR A 24 -10.03 -11.44 -7.11
CA THR A 24 -9.26 -11.01 -5.94
C THR A 24 -9.99 -9.92 -5.18
N ARG A 25 -10.15 -10.10 -3.87
CA ARG A 25 -10.74 -9.11 -2.95
C ARG A 25 -9.73 -8.85 -1.82
N VAL A 26 -9.38 -7.58 -1.62
CA VAL A 26 -8.42 -7.18 -0.60
C VAL A 26 -9.04 -6.13 0.30
N LEU A 27 -9.04 -6.38 1.61
CA LEU A 27 -9.42 -5.38 2.60
C LEU A 27 -8.22 -4.45 2.85
N VAL A 28 -8.44 -3.14 2.70
CA VAL A 28 -7.40 -2.12 2.83
C VAL A 28 -7.85 -1.08 3.85
N GLN A 29 -6.98 -0.76 4.81
CA GLN A 29 -7.20 0.32 5.77
C GLN A 29 -5.98 1.26 5.77
N ALA A 30 -6.22 2.55 5.93
CA ALA A 30 -5.15 3.52 6.13
C ALA A 30 -4.51 3.34 7.52
N ILE A 31 -3.19 3.49 7.62
CA ILE A 31 -2.43 3.15 8.83
C ILE A 31 -2.78 4.05 10.01
N GLU A 32 -3.19 5.29 9.74
CA GLU A 32 -3.62 6.28 10.72
C GLU A 32 -4.76 5.73 11.59
N GLY A 33 -5.76 5.10 10.97
CA GLY A 33 -6.87 4.46 11.68
C GLY A 33 -6.47 3.24 12.50
N ALA A 34 -5.34 2.59 12.20
CA ALA A 34 -4.79 1.50 13.00
C ALA A 34 -3.93 2.00 14.16
N ILE A 35 -3.32 3.19 14.04
CA ILE A 35 -2.44 3.79 15.06
C ILE A 35 -3.24 4.57 16.11
N GLU A 36 -4.40 5.13 15.76
CA GLU A 36 -5.31 5.81 16.70
C GLU A 36 -5.92 4.85 17.75
N GLY A 37 -5.98 3.54 17.44
CA GLY A 37 -6.36 2.49 18.38
C GLY A 37 -5.18 1.76 19.02
N ALA A 38 -5.47 0.71 19.80
CA ALA A 38 -4.45 -0.25 20.21
C ALA A 38 -4.03 -1.05 18.96
N GLY A 39 -2.92 -0.68 18.31
CA GLY A 39 -2.53 -1.21 16.99
C GLY A 39 -2.58 -2.74 16.82
N GLU A 40 -2.39 -3.50 17.90
CA GLU A 40 -2.58 -4.96 17.92
C GLU A 40 -4.03 -5.38 17.65
N GLU A 41 -5.01 -4.72 18.29
CA GLU A 41 -6.44 -4.94 18.04
C GLU A 41 -6.81 -4.58 16.59
N ALA A 42 -6.18 -3.55 16.01
CA ALA A 42 -6.42 -3.17 14.63
C ALA A 42 -5.94 -4.24 13.64
N VAL A 43 -4.74 -4.80 13.86
CA VAL A 43 -4.20 -5.91 13.06
C VAL A 43 -5.07 -7.16 13.25
N SER A 44 -5.40 -7.52 14.48
CA SER A 44 -6.26 -8.68 14.79
C SER A 44 -7.65 -8.55 14.14
N ARG A 45 -8.28 -7.38 14.23
CA ARG A 45 -9.57 -7.08 13.56
C ARG A 45 -9.47 -7.23 12.05
N LEU A 46 -8.41 -6.73 11.41
CA LEU A 46 -8.22 -6.89 9.97
C LEU A 46 -8.01 -8.35 9.59
N ALA A 47 -7.25 -9.10 10.38
CA ALA A 47 -7.06 -10.54 10.18
C ALA A 47 -8.39 -11.29 10.28
N GLY A 48 -9.21 -10.99 11.29
CA GLY A 48 -10.53 -11.60 11.47
C GLY A 48 -11.52 -11.27 10.34
N LEU A 49 -11.49 -10.06 9.79
CA LEU A 49 -12.34 -9.66 8.67
C LEU A 49 -11.87 -10.23 7.33
N ALA A 50 -10.56 -10.34 7.11
CA ALA A 50 -9.98 -10.81 5.86
C ALA A 50 -9.81 -12.33 5.80
N GLY A 51 -9.73 -13.00 6.95
CA GLY A 51 -9.45 -14.43 7.05
C GLY A 51 -7.99 -14.82 6.76
N ASP A 52 -7.07 -13.85 6.74
CA ASP A 52 -5.65 -14.05 6.42
C ASP A 52 -4.75 -13.03 7.17
N THR A 53 -3.44 -13.26 7.17
CA THR A 53 -2.44 -12.41 7.80
C THR A 53 -2.38 -11.03 7.12
N PRO A 54 -2.66 -9.93 7.86
CA PRO A 54 -2.54 -8.59 7.29
C PRO A 54 -1.11 -8.27 6.89
N ALA A 55 -0.95 -7.37 5.92
CA ALA A 55 0.36 -6.88 5.51
C ALA A 55 0.37 -5.36 5.41
N LEU A 56 1.50 -4.75 5.77
CA LEU A 56 1.75 -3.34 5.57
C LEU A 56 2.31 -3.12 4.18
N VAL A 57 1.62 -2.30 3.37
CA VAL A 57 2.11 -1.90 2.05
C VAL A 57 3.01 -0.68 2.21
N LEU A 58 4.28 -0.82 1.85
CA LEU A 58 5.29 0.22 1.95
C LEU A 58 5.73 0.69 0.56
N SER A 59 5.86 2.00 0.41
CA SER A 59 6.42 2.59 -0.81
C SER A 59 7.92 2.35 -0.91
N ARG A 60 8.47 2.41 -2.13
CA ARG A 60 9.93 2.37 -2.36
C ARG A 60 10.70 3.38 -1.51
N HIS A 61 10.17 4.61 -1.36
CA HIS A 61 10.79 5.63 -0.53
C HIS A 61 10.89 5.19 0.94
N ARG A 62 9.83 4.61 1.49
CA ARG A 62 9.84 4.12 2.87
C ARG A 62 10.78 2.93 3.05
N LEU A 63 10.76 2.01 2.09
CA LEU A 63 11.70 0.88 2.05
C LEU A 63 13.15 1.35 2.06
N ALA A 64 13.49 2.36 1.27
CA ALA A 64 14.84 2.93 1.25
C ALA A 64 15.26 3.56 2.60
N ILE A 65 14.32 4.22 3.31
CA ILE A 65 14.55 4.72 4.68
C ILE A 65 14.80 3.57 5.65
N LEU A 66 14.07 2.47 5.48
CA LEU A 66 14.23 1.24 6.26
C LEU A 66 15.46 0.40 5.84
N GLY A 67 16.32 0.90 4.95
CA GLY A 67 17.56 0.23 4.50
C GLY A 67 17.43 -0.57 3.20
N GLU A 68 16.23 -0.73 2.66
CA GLU A 68 15.93 -1.59 1.51
C GLU A 68 16.03 -0.83 0.17
N ARG A 69 17.26 -0.39 -0.15
CA ARG A 69 17.54 0.52 -1.29
C ARG A 69 17.31 -0.09 -2.68
N GLU A 70 17.38 -1.41 -2.78
CA GLU A 70 17.22 -2.17 -4.03
C GLU A 70 15.75 -2.46 -4.39
N ALA A 71 14.79 -1.97 -3.60
CA ALA A 71 13.38 -2.15 -3.89
C ALA A 71 12.99 -1.45 -5.21
N ARG A 72 12.52 -2.23 -6.19
CA ARG A 72 12.08 -1.71 -7.50
C ARG A 72 10.71 -1.01 -7.46
N GLY A 73 9.90 -1.27 -6.42
CA GLY A 73 8.54 -0.77 -6.28
C GLY A 73 8.03 -0.81 -4.84
N ALA A 74 6.71 -0.72 -4.68
CA ALA A 74 6.10 -0.96 -3.38
C ALA A 74 6.24 -2.43 -2.96
N ALA A 75 6.35 -2.69 -1.67
CA ALA A 75 6.41 -4.04 -1.12
C ALA A 75 5.38 -4.23 -0.02
N ARG A 76 4.93 -5.47 0.14
CA ARG A 76 4.11 -5.90 1.27
C ARG A 76 5.01 -6.46 2.35
N LEU A 77 4.77 -6.08 3.60
CA LEU A 77 5.40 -6.66 4.78
C LEU A 77 4.34 -7.37 5.61
N PRO A 78 4.38 -8.71 5.75
CA PRO A 78 3.47 -9.41 6.65
C PRO A 78 3.54 -8.82 8.06
N LEU A 79 2.38 -8.70 8.71
CA LEU A 79 2.24 -8.24 10.09
C LEU A 79 1.83 -9.45 10.94
N PRO A 80 2.80 -10.15 11.58
CA PRO A 80 2.49 -11.27 12.45
C PRO A 80 1.52 -10.86 13.56
N GLU A 81 0.80 -11.85 14.09
CA GLU A 81 -0.01 -11.67 15.28
C GLU A 81 0.84 -11.10 16.43
N GLY A 82 0.26 -10.21 17.24
CA GLY A 82 0.98 -9.50 18.29
C GLY A 82 1.85 -8.34 17.79
N THR A 83 1.75 -7.92 16.52
CA THR A 83 2.42 -6.70 16.05
C THR A 83 1.82 -5.46 16.74
N GLY A 84 2.52 -4.99 17.79
CA GLY A 84 2.09 -3.85 18.58
C GLY A 84 2.21 -2.49 17.87
N ARG A 85 1.49 -1.51 18.41
CA ARG A 85 1.41 -0.13 17.87
C ARG A 85 2.75 0.53 17.61
N ARG A 86 3.73 0.41 18.52
CA ARG A 86 5.06 1.02 18.36
C ARG A 86 5.74 0.51 17.10
N ARG A 87 5.76 -0.82 16.91
CA ARG A 87 6.38 -1.44 15.74
C ARG A 87 5.67 -1.04 14.44
N LEU A 88 4.33 -0.97 14.45
CA LEU A 88 3.56 -0.45 13.31
C LEU A 88 3.96 0.98 12.95
N VAL A 89 4.09 1.86 13.94
CA VAL A 89 4.54 3.25 13.74
C VAL A 89 5.96 3.27 13.19
N ASP A 90 6.88 2.51 13.76
CA ASP A 90 8.28 2.52 13.34
C ASP A 90 8.44 2.06 11.89
N LEU A 91 7.70 1.01 11.49
CA LEU A 91 7.65 0.52 10.11
C LEU A 91 6.97 1.51 9.16
N ALA A 92 5.80 2.01 9.56
CA ALA A 92 4.99 2.89 8.73
C ALA A 92 5.65 4.24 8.50
N PHE A 93 6.47 4.73 9.44
CA PHE A 93 7.16 6.02 9.37
C PHE A 93 8.66 5.92 9.07
N GLY A 94 9.24 4.72 9.08
CA GLY A 94 10.66 4.52 8.73
C GLY A 94 11.60 4.94 9.86
N ILE A 95 11.23 4.68 11.11
CA ILE A 95 11.96 5.15 12.30
C ILE A 95 13.02 4.12 12.76
N ALA A 96 12.95 2.84 12.35
CA ALA A 96 13.92 1.80 12.72
C ALA A 96 14.36 0.92 11.52
N PRO A 97 15.68 0.74 11.24
CA PRO A 97 16.17 0.25 9.95
C PRO A 97 16.51 -1.26 9.86
N GLU A 98 16.15 -2.08 10.85
CA GLU A 98 16.48 -3.53 10.81
C GLU A 98 15.20 -4.36 10.68
N VAL A 99 14.75 -4.54 9.44
CA VAL A 99 13.60 -5.39 9.13
C VAL A 99 14.00 -6.29 7.96
N ALA A 100 14.20 -7.58 8.23
CA ALA A 100 14.28 -8.57 7.17
C ALA A 100 12.89 -8.68 6.54
N MET A 101 12.76 -8.22 5.30
CA MET A 101 11.49 -8.16 4.60
C MET A 101 11.36 -9.30 3.59
N GLU A 102 10.34 -10.14 3.73
CA GLU A 102 9.84 -10.91 2.59
C GLU A 102 9.12 -9.93 1.65
N ARG A 103 9.67 -9.76 0.45
CA ARG A 103 9.21 -8.72 -0.50
C ARG A 103 8.31 -9.34 -1.57
N GLU A 104 7.04 -8.96 -1.57
CA GLU A 104 6.18 -9.12 -2.74
C GLU A 104 6.00 -7.74 -3.40
N ALA A 105 6.54 -7.56 -4.61
CA ALA A 105 6.45 -6.29 -5.33
C ALA A 105 5.01 -6.07 -5.82
N LEU A 106 4.36 -5.01 -5.35
CA LEU A 106 2.98 -4.69 -5.74
C LEU A 106 2.98 -3.66 -6.87
N TYR A 107 2.72 -4.11 -8.10
CA TYR A 107 2.39 -3.22 -9.21
C TYR A 107 0.92 -3.40 -9.58
N GLY A 108 0.13 -2.34 -9.42
CA GLY A 108 -1.17 -2.27 -10.07
C GLY A 108 -0.99 -1.95 -11.55
N ARG A 109 -1.78 -2.56 -12.44
CA ARG A 109 -1.83 -2.11 -13.84
C ARG A 109 -2.43 -0.70 -13.91
N LEU A 110 -1.80 0.17 -14.69
CA LEU A 110 -2.35 1.45 -15.04
C LEU A 110 -3.64 1.23 -15.86
N ASN A 111 -4.71 1.93 -15.52
CA ASN A 111 -5.98 1.89 -16.24
C ASN A 111 -6.59 3.30 -16.27
N ASP A 112 -7.62 3.51 -17.09
CA ASP A 112 -8.22 4.84 -17.28
C ASP A 112 -8.74 5.45 -15.97
N HIS A 113 -9.15 4.62 -15.01
CA HIS A 113 -9.67 5.07 -13.71
C HIS A 113 -8.58 5.56 -12.76
N ASN A 114 -7.41 4.92 -12.75
CA ASN A 114 -6.32 5.28 -11.86
C ASN A 114 -5.33 6.27 -12.48
N ARG A 115 -5.26 6.37 -13.83
CA ARG A 115 -4.30 7.22 -14.56
C ARG A 115 -4.38 8.68 -14.10
N ARG A 116 -5.57 9.28 -14.11
CA ARG A 116 -5.76 10.70 -13.76
C ARG A 116 -5.37 11.00 -12.30
N TYR A 117 -5.73 10.10 -11.38
CA TYR A 117 -5.38 10.23 -9.96
C TYR A 117 -3.88 10.07 -9.73
N LEU A 118 -3.25 9.08 -10.36
CA LEU A 118 -1.82 8.80 -10.24
C LEU A 118 -0.98 9.91 -10.85
N SER A 119 -1.38 10.49 -11.98
CA SER A 119 -0.73 11.68 -12.55
C SER A 119 -0.78 12.87 -11.60
N ALA A 120 -1.96 13.21 -11.09
CA ALA A 120 -2.12 14.32 -10.14
C ALA A 120 -1.39 14.09 -8.81
N LYS A 121 -1.19 12.82 -8.41
CA LYS A 121 -0.41 12.44 -7.23
C LYS A 121 1.09 12.54 -7.50
N SER A 122 1.54 12.16 -8.70
CA SER A 122 2.94 12.30 -9.14
C SER A 122 3.37 13.78 -9.15
N GLU A 123 2.54 14.64 -9.74
CA GLU A 123 2.77 16.10 -9.85
C GLU A 123 2.88 16.77 -8.46
N ARG A 124 2.02 16.39 -7.51
CA ARG A 124 2.03 16.97 -6.15
C ARG A 124 3.08 16.38 -5.21
N ALA A 125 3.46 15.12 -5.40
CA ALA A 125 4.41 14.44 -4.54
C ALA A 125 5.88 14.57 -4.99
N GLY A 126 6.14 15.16 -6.16
CA GLY A 126 7.50 15.44 -6.63
C GLY A 126 8.30 14.17 -6.98
N HIS A 127 7.68 13.24 -7.73
CA HIS A 127 8.22 11.97 -8.26
C HIS A 127 8.18 10.74 -7.33
N LEU A 128 7.43 9.71 -7.74
CA LEU A 128 7.75 8.28 -7.53
C LEU A 128 6.76 7.32 -8.25
N LEU A 129 6.31 7.66 -9.46
CA LEU A 129 5.38 6.80 -10.23
C LEU A 129 5.87 6.47 -11.63
N ASP A 130 7.07 6.91 -12.02
CA ASP A 130 7.62 6.68 -13.37
C ASP A 130 7.63 5.19 -13.71
N ALA A 131 8.04 4.31 -12.79
CA ALA A 131 8.00 2.86 -12.99
C ALA A 131 6.58 2.28 -13.23
N VAL A 132 5.52 2.94 -12.75
CA VAL A 132 4.13 2.55 -13.00
C VAL A 132 3.65 3.04 -14.37
N PHE A 133 4.16 4.20 -14.82
CA PHE A 133 3.89 4.72 -16.16
C PHE A 133 4.73 4.02 -17.25
N ASP A 134 5.98 3.66 -16.94
CA ASP A 134 6.93 3.02 -17.85
C ASP A 134 6.65 1.52 -18.06
N GLY A 135 6.04 0.85 -17.06
CA GLY A 135 5.62 -0.55 -17.15
C GLY A 135 4.49 -0.82 -18.15
N ASP A 136 3.86 0.22 -18.72
CA ASP A 136 2.82 0.14 -19.76
C ASP A 136 3.42 0.10 -21.19
N GLN A 137 4.75 0.27 -21.35
CA GLN A 137 5.44 0.14 -22.64
C GLN A 137 5.71 -1.35 -22.96
N GLY A 138 4.65 -2.15 -23.07
CA GLY A 138 4.71 -3.42 -23.81
C GLY A 138 4.97 -3.11 -25.30
N PRO A 139 5.61 -4.01 -26.07
CA PRO A 139 6.16 -3.68 -27.38
C PRO A 139 5.06 -3.14 -28.28
N THR A 140 5.23 -1.91 -28.77
CA THR A 140 4.46 -1.38 -29.89
C THR A 140 4.70 -2.32 -31.07
N ALA A 141 3.75 -3.21 -31.32
CA ALA A 141 3.61 -3.88 -32.60
C ALA A 141 3.34 -2.78 -33.63
N ARG A 142 4.39 -2.30 -34.29
CA ARG A 142 4.29 -1.58 -35.55
C ARG A 142 4.24 -2.64 -36.67
N SER A 143 3.27 -2.43 -37.56
CA SER A 143 2.99 -3.16 -38.80
C SER A 143 4.21 -3.63 -39.57
#